data_AF-A0AAV6UL29-F1
#
_entry.id   AF-A0AAV6UL29-F1
#
_cell.length_a   1.000
_cell.length_b   1.000
_cell.length_c   1.000
_cell.angle_alpha   90.00
_cell.angle_beta   90.00
_cell.angle_gamma   90.00
#
_symmetry.space_group_name_H-M   'P 1'
#
loop_
_entity.id
_entity.type
_entity.pdbx_description
1 polymer ?
#
loop_
_entity_poly.entity_id
_entity_poly.type
_entity_poly.pdbx_seq_one_letter_code
_entity_poly.pdbx_strand_id
1 'polypeptide(L)'
;MSVDSRVFRNSRNCRDPEFAKLPRYGIRETAEIRNSQNCRDTEFAKLPRYGIRKIAEIRNSQNCRHPEFAKLPTPGIRETADTRNSRNCRHPEFAKLPTPGIRETAEIRNSRNCRDTEFAKLPRYGIRETAEIRNSRNCRDTEFAKLPTPGIRETADTRNSRNCRDTEFAKLPTPGIRETADTRNSRNCRHPEFAKLPTPGIRETAEIRNSRNCRHPEFAKLPRYGIRKTADTWNSRNCRDRNSRNCRHPEFAKLPTPGIRETAEIRNSRNCRDTEFAKLPTPGIRETADTRNSRNCRHPEMFTK
;
A
#
# COMPACT_ATOMS: atom_id res chain seq x y z
N MET A 1 -29.14 10.72 -2.30
CA MET A 1 -28.19 9.60 -2.19
C MET A 1 -28.93 8.34 -2.59
N SER A 2 -28.59 7.75 -3.73
CA SER A 2 -29.14 6.46 -4.17
C SER A 2 -28.34 5.36 -3.47
N VAL A 3 -29.03 4.38 -2.87
CA VAL A 3 -28.39 3.23 -2.23
C VAL A 3 -28.72 2.01 -3.07
N ASP A 4 -27.69 1.34 -3.56
CA ASP A 4 -27.81 0.02 -4.18
C ASP A 4 -27.13 -1.00 -3.26
N SER A 5 -27.77 -2.13 -3.04
CA SER A 5 -27.30 -3.13 -2.09
C SER A 5 -27.57 -4.53 -2.60
N ARG A 6 -26.48 -5.24 -2.90
CA ARG A 6 -26.49 -6.61 -3.40
C ARG A 6 -25.94 -7.53 -2.35
N VAL A 7 -26.67 -8.60 -2.04
CA VAL A 7 -26.34 -9.47 -0.91
C VAL A 7 -26.57 -10.93 -1.29
N PHE A 8 -25.50 -11.69 -1.39
CA PHE A 8 -25.54 -13.16 -1.48
C PHE A 8 -25.37 -13.76 -0.10
N ARG A 9 -26.40 -14.45 0.40
CA ARG A 9 -26.34 -15.18 1.68
C ARG A 9 -26.56 -16.66 1.47
N ASN A 10 -25.79 -17.48 2.19
CA ASN A 10 -25.97 -18.93 2.25
C ASN A 10 -26.06 -19.60 0.86
N SER A 11 -25.37 -19.05 -0.13
CA SER A 11 -25.46 -19.47 -1.53
C SER A 11 -24.33 -20.44 -1.87
N ARG A 12 -24.63 -21.55 -2.55
CA ARG A 12 -23.59 -22.51 -2.98
C ARG A 12 -22.88 -22.12 -4.28
N ASN A 13 -23.60 -21.44 -5.15
CA ASN A 13 -23.10 -20.84 -6.38
C ASN A 13 -23.92 -19.57 -6.59
N CYS A 14 -23.26 -18.46 -6.86
CA CYS A 14 -23.96 -17.24 -7.23
C CYS A 14 -23.17 -16.50 -8.30
N ARG A 15 -23.89 -15.93 -9.26
CA ARG A 15 -23.28 -15.17 -10.35
C ARG A 15 -24.18 -14.01 -10.70
N ASP A 16 -23.67 -12.80 -10.52
CA ASP A 16 -24.42 -11.59 -10.80
C ASP A 16 -23.51 -10.55 -11.47
N PRO A 17 -23.52 -10.48 -12.80
CA PRO A 17 -22.89 -9.41 -13.54
C PRO A 17 -23.87 -8.24 -13.70
N GLU A 18 -23.53 -7.10 -13.11
CA GLU A 18 -24.29 -5.87 -13.25
C GLU A 18 -23.57 -4.84 -14.12
N PHE A 19 -24.34 -4.19 -15.00
CA PHE A 19 -23.92 -3.04 -15.78
C PHE A 19 -24.80 -1.84 -15.45
N ALA A 20 -24.31 -1.00 -14.53
CA ALA A 20 -25.02 0.19 -14.10
C ALA A 20 -24.65 1.41 -14.98
N LYS A 21 -25.65 1.97 -15.66
CA LYS A 21 -25.65 3.35 -16.18
C LYS A 21 -26.64 4.18 -15.38
N LEU A 22 -26.29 4.52 -14.14
CA LEU A 22 -27.22 5.27 -13.28
C LEU A 22 -27.14 6.77 -13.59
N PRO A 23 -28.28 7.48 -13.73
CA PRO A 23 -28.30 8.91 -14.00
C PRO A 23 -28.16 9.80 -12.74
N ARG A 24 -27.93 9.22 -11.54
CA ARG A 24 -28.24 9.89 -10.26
C ARG A 24 -27.02 10.38 -9.47
N TYR A 25 -27.29 11.42 -8.66
CA TYR A 25 -26.40 12.09 -7.73
C TYR A 25 -26.17 11.28 -6.44
N GLY A 26 -24.91 11.12 -6.01
CA GLY A 26 -24.52 10.54 -4.73
C GLY A 26 -24.90 9.06 -4.60
N ILE A 27 -23.96 8.15 -4.85
CA ILE A 27 -24.22 6.71 -4.90
C ILE A 27 -23.50 6.00 -3.76
N ARG A 28 -24.26 5.17 -3.03
CA ARG A 28 -23.71 4.20 -2.11
C ARG A 28 -24.02 2.81 -2.66
N GLU A 29 -23.01 2.13 -3.15
CA GLU A 29 -23.09 0.75 -3.60
C GLU A 29 -22.49 -0.13 -2.50
N THR A 30 -23.22 -1.17 -2.12
CA THR A 30 -22.71 -2.18 -1.20
C THR A 30 -22.97 -3.56 -1.75
N ALA A 31 -21.93 -4.36 -1.89
CA ALA A 31 -22.04 -5.74 -2.30
C ALA A 31 -21.48 -6.65 -1.19
N GLU A 32 -22.30 -7.57 -0.70
CA GLU A 32 -21.97 -8.48 0.40
C GLU A 32 -22.11 -9.94 -0.06
N ILE A 33 -21.04 -10.73 0.03
CA ILE A 33 -21.07 -12.19 -0.12
C ILE A 33 -20.83 -12.82 1.25
N ARG A 34 -21.87 -13.37 1.85
CA ARG A 34 -21.83 -13.93 3.20
C ARG A 34 -22.19 -15.41 3.24
N ASN A 35 -21.41 -16.19 3.99
CA ASN A 35 -21.62 -17.63 4.21
C ASN A 35 -21.83 -18.40 2.89
N SER A 36 -21.12 -18.02 1.84
CA SER A 36 -21.39 -18.51 0.49
C SER A 36 -20.17 -19.19 -0.14
N GLN A 37 -20.42 -19.99 -1.17
CA GLN A 37 -19.41 -20.71 -1.92
C GLN A 37 -19.52 -20.35 -3.40
N ASN A 38 -18.39 -20.37 -4.11
CA ASN A 38 -18.32 -20.24 -5.58
C ASN A 38 -19.15 -19.07 -6.11
N CYS A 39 -18.95 -17.91 -5.50
CA CYS A 39 -19.73 -16.71 -5.77
C CYS A 39 -18.93 -15.72 -6.62
N ARG A 40 -19.59 -15.15 -7.62
CA ARG A 40 -19.01 -14.13 -8.48
C ARG A 40 -19.99 -12.98 -8.66
N ASP A 41 -19.70 -11.89 -7.97
CA ASP A 41 -20.38 -10.61 -8.19
C ASP A 41 -19.47 -9.77 -9.09
N THR A 42 -19.98 -9.18 -10.15
CA THR A 42 -19.19 -8.37 -11.07
C THR A 42 -19.91 -7.07 -11.32
N GLU A 43 -19.26 -5.95 -11.00
CA GLU A 43 -19.86 -4.63 -11.17
C GLU A 43 -19.14 -3.83 -12.25
N PHE A 44 -19.91 -3.27 -13.18
CA PHE A 44 -19.43 -2.26 -14.10
C PHE A 44 -20.27 -0.99 -13.98
N ALA A 45 -19.64 0.10 -13.56
CA ALA A 45 -20.31 1.38 -13.35
C ALA A 45 -19.75 2.47 -14.28
N LYS A 46 -20.65 3.15 -15.00
CA LYS A 46 -20.34 4.40 -15.72
C LYS A 46 -21.33 5.48 -15.28
N LEU A 47 -20.92 6.31 -14.32
CA LEU A 47 -21.80 7.26 -13.65
C LEU A 47 -21.54 8.71 -14.12
N PRO A 48 -22.52 9.62 -14.12
CA PRO A 48 -22.31 11.00 -14.57
C PRO A 48 -21.79 11.97 -13.49
N ARG A 49 -22.23 11.91 -12.21
CA ARG A 49 -21.97 13.01 -11.24
C ARG A 49 -21.99 12.64 -9.73
N TYR A 50 -20.93 13.11 -9.05
CA TYR A 50 -20.68 13.36 -7.61
C TYR A 50 -20.85 12.24 -6.57
N GLY A 51 -19.77 11.99 -5.81
CA GLY A 51 -19.75 11.34 -4.50
C GLY A 51 -20.13 9.86 -4.51
N ILE A 52 -19.13 8.98 -4.58
CA ILE A 52 -19.34 7.53 -4.62
C ILE A 52 -18.72 6.89 -3.39
N ARG A 53 -19.52 6.07 -2.71
CA ARG A 53 -19.05 5.18 -1.66
C ARG A 53 -19.36 3.75 -2.06
N LYS A 54 -18.32 2.97 -2.31
CA LYS A 54 -18.44 1.54 -2.57
C LYS A 54 -17.94 0.75 -1.38
N ILE A 55 -18.62 -0.35 -1.11
CA ILE A 55 -18.23 -1.30 -0.08
C ILE A 55 -18.44 -2.70 -0.64
N ALA A 56 -17.35 -3.44 -0.81
CA ALA A 56 -17.37 -4.84 -1.18
C ALA A 56 -16.96 -5.68 0.05
N GLU A 57 -17.84 -6.54 0.53
CA GLU A 57 -17.57 -7.40 1.69
C GLU A 57 -17.70 -8.89 1.33
N ILE A 58 -16.69 -9.70 1.67
CA ILE A 58 -16.75 -11.15 1.59
C ILE A 58 -16.53 -11.76 2.98
N ARG A 59 -17.59 -12.34 3.57
CA ARG A 59 -17.58 -12.86 4.93
C ARG A 59 -17.91 -14.34 5.03
N ASN A 60 -17.06 -15.11 5.70
CA ASN A 60 -17.23 -16.54 5.93
C ASN A 60 -17.47 -17.34 4.63
N SER A 61 -16.80 -16.94 3.55
CA SER A 61 -17.10 -17.46 2.22
C SER A 61 -15.89 -18.14 1.57
N GLN A 62 -16.14 -18.96 0.54
CA GLN A 62 -15.11 -19.73 -0.14
C GLN A 62 -15.19 -19.58 -1.66
N ASN A 63 -14.03 -19.41 -2.30
CA ASN A 63 -13.91 -19.29 -3.76
C ASN A 63 -14.77 -18.14 -4.33
N CYS A 64 -14.72 -16.98 -3.69
CA CYS A 64 -15.52 -15.82 -4.08
C CYS A 64 -14.68 -14.83 -4.90
N ARG A 65 -15.32 -14.13 -5.83
CA ARG A 65 -14.69 -13.07 -6.63
C ARG A 65 -15.64 -11.88 -6.74
N HIS A 66 -15.08 -10.70 -6.54
CA HIS A 66 -15.81 -9.45 -6.64
C HIS A 66 -15.05 -8.44 -7.52
N PRO A 67 -14.94 -8.68 -8.84
CA PRO A 67 -14.39 -7.69 -9.75
C PRO A 67 -15.25 -6.44 -9.88
N GLU A 68 -14.62 -5.27 -9.75
CA GLU A 68 -15.26 -3.98 -9.97
C GLU A 68 -14.52 -3.16 -11.02
N PHE A 69 -15.29 -2.49 -11.88
CA PHE A 69 -14.78 -1.59 -12.90
C PHE A 69 -15.58 -0.28 -12.89
N ALA A 70 -14.89 0.83 -12.62
CA ALA A 70 -15.50 2.14 -12.55
C ALA A 70 -14.82 3.12 -13.52
N LYS A 71 -15.64 3.80 -14.34
CA LYS A 71 -15.22 4.97 -15.12
C LYS A 71 -16.11 6.14 -14.80
N LEU A 72 -15.59 7.07 -14.00
CA LEU A 72 -16.39 8.13 -13.37
C LEU A 72 -15.79 9.49 -13.71
N PRO A 73 -16.54 10.59 -13.80
CA PRO A 73 -16.07 11.86 -14.35
C PRO A 73 -15.81 12.94 -13.28
N THR A 74 -15.99 12.65 -11.98
CA THR A 74 -16.16 13.69 -10.94
C THR A 74 -15.54 13.31 -9.58
N PRO A 75 -15.36 14.28 -8.65
CA PRO A 75 -14.53 14.13 -7.43
C PRO A 75 -15.15 13.26 -6.33
N GLY A 76 -14.28 12.76 -5.45
CA GLY A 76 -14.65 12.17 -4.15
C GLY A 76 -15.12 10.72 -4.23
N ILE A 77 -14.17 9.79 -4.13
CA ILE A 77 -14.44 8.35 -4.05
C ILE A 77 -13.95 7.79 -2.73
N ARG A 78 -14.79 6.96 -2.12
CA ARG A 78 -14.40 6.10 -1.03
C ARG A 78 -14.71 4.65 -1.39
N GLU A 79 -13.67 3.87 -1.56
CA GLU A 79 -13.74 2.43 -1.83
C GLU A 79 -13.29 1.68 -0.57
N THR A 80 -13.91 0.53 -0.34
CA THR A 80 -13.59 -0.32 0.82
C THR A 80 -13.85 -1.77 0.45
N ALA A 81 -12.80 -2.58 0.44
CA ALA A 81 -12.86 -4.02 0.30
C ALA A 81 -12.56 -4.68 1.67
N ASP A 82 -13.47 -5.51 2.19
CA ASP A 82 -13.27 -6.28 3.44
C ASP A 82 -13.46 -7.78 3.18
N THR A 83 -12.38 -8.54 3.30
CA THR A 83 -12.40 -10.01 3.25
C THR A 83 -12.17 -10.62 4.63
N ARG A 84 -13.24 -11.14 5.24
CA ARG A 84 -13.21 -11.69 6.61
C ARG A 84 -13.56 -13.17 6.71
N ASN A 85 -12.74 -13.93 7.42
CA ASN A 85 -12.94 -15.36 7.70
C ASN A 85 -13.13 -16.21 6.41
N SER A 86 -12.49 -15.81 5.32
CA SER A 86 -12.79 -16.34 3.99
C SER A 86 -11.60 -17.08 3.38
N ARG A 87 -11.85 -17.90 2.35
CA ARG A 87 -10.82 -18.69 1.66
C ARG A 87 -10.89 -18.48 0.16
N ASN A 88 -9.72 -18.33 -0.48
CA ASN A 88 -9.58 -18.22 -1.93
C ASN A 88 -10.45 -17.08 -2.53
N CYS A 89 -10.48 -15.91 -1.87
CA CYS A 89 -11.30 -14.77 -2.30
C CYS A 89 -10.48 -13.74 -3.08
N ARG A 90 -11.12 -13.00 -3.99
CA ARG A 90 -10.44 -11.96 -4.78
C ARG A 90 -11.31 -10.72 -4.99
N HIS A 91 -10.76 -9.54 -4.72
CA HIS A 91 -11.32 -8.23 -5.06
C HIS A 91 -10.41 -7.46 -6.02
N PRO A 92 -10.52 -7.68 -7.34
CA PRO A 92 -9.85 -6.82 -8.31
C PRO A 92 -10.71 -5.60 -8.64
N GLU A 93 -10.19 -4.41 -8.39
CA GLU A 93 -10.87 -3.13 -8.63
C GLU A 93 -10.07 -2.28 -9.61
N PHE A 94 -10.78 -1.66 -10.57
CA PHE A 94 -10.17 -0.80 -11.58
C PHE A 94 -10.95 0.51 -11.71
N ALA A 95 -10.30 1.60 -11.32
CA ALA A 95 -10.85 2.95 -11.37
C ALA A 95 -10.11 3.84 -12.37
N LYS A 96 -10.86 4.53 -13.24
CA LYS A 96 -10.36 5.63 -14.08
C LYS A 96 -11.21 6.87 -13.87
N LEU A 97 -10.67 7.85 -13.14
CA LEU A 97 -11.38 9.07 -12.74
C LEU A 97 -10.64 10.32 -13.23
N PRO A 98 -11.28 11.42 -13.65
CA PRO A 98 -10.62 12.62 -14.12
C PRO A 98 -10.38 13.73 -13.06
N THR A 99 -10.88 13.59 -11.82
CA THR A 99 -10.93 14.68 -10.80
C THR A 99 -10.84 14.15 -9.35
N PRO A 100 -10.56 14.99 -8.32
CA PRO A 100 -9.71 14.62 -7.18
C PRO A 100 -10.37 13.89 -6.00
N GLY A 101 -9.51 13.31 -5.15
CA GLY A 101 -9.83 12.80 -3.83
C GLY A 101 -10.31 11.35 -3.82
N ILE A 102 -9.36 10.42 -3.66
CA ILE A 102 -9.63 9.00 -3.42
C ILE A 102 -9.24 8.64 -2.00
N ARG A 103 -10.12 7.87 -1.35
CA ARG A 103 -9.77 7.08 -0.18
C ARG A 103 -10.10 5.61 -0.43
N GLU A 104 -9.06 4.81 -0.48
CA GLU A 104 -9.13 3.36 -0.65
C GLU A 104 -8.78 2.68 0.67
N THR A 105 -9.39 1.52 0.92
CA THR A 105 -9.15 0.74 2.13
C THR A 105 -9.40 -0.73 1.84
N ALA A 106 -8.34 -1.52 1.85
CA ALA A 106 -8.40 -2.97 1.73
C ALA A 106 -8.10 -3.62 3.08
N GLU A 107 -8.99 -4.49 3.56
CA GLU A 107 -8.82 -5.22 4.81
C GLU A 107 -8.98 -6.73 4.61
N ILE A 108 -7.95 -7.51 4.95
CA ILE A 108 -8.00 -8.97 4.93
C ILE A 108 -7.85 -9.54 6.35
N ARG A 109 -8.95 -10.03 6.94
CA ARG A 109 -8.97 -10.53 8.32
C ARG A 109 -9.29 -12.02 8.45
N ASN A 110 -8.47 -12.76 9.20
CA ASN A 110 -8.68 -14.18 9.51
C ASN A 110 -8.85 -15.06 8.25
N SER A 111 -8.21 -14.69 7.15
CA SER A 111 -8.50 -15.26 5.83
C SER A 111 -7.31 -16.05 5.27
N ARG A 112 -7.57 -16.87 4.24
CA ARG A 112 -6.53 -17.69 3.58
C ARG A 112 -6.58 -17.57 2.06
N ASN A 113 -5.42 -17.38 1.45
CA ASN A 113 -5.28 -17.29 -0.01
C ASN A 113 -6.17 -16.20 -0.63
N CYS A 114 -6.31 -15.05 0.05
CA CYS A 114 -7.10 -13.93 -0.45
C CYS A 114 -6.23 -12.90 -1.17
N ARG A 115 -6.81 -12.20 -2.13
CA ARG A 115 -6.10 -11.18 -2.90
C ARG A 115 -6.97 -9.99 -3.21
N ASP A 116 -6.54 -8.84 -2.75
CA ASP A 116 -7.17 -7.58 -3.13
C ASP A 116 -6.19 -6.85 -4.07
N THR A 117 -6.72 -6.28 -5.14
CA THR A 117 -5.90 -5.68 -6.19
C THR A 117 -6.60 -4.46 -6.73
N GLU A 118 -5.98 -3.31 -6.58
CA GLU A 118 -6.58 -2.04 -6.95
C GLU A 118 -5.70 -1.33 -7.97
N PHE A 119 -6.35 -0.74 -8.96
CA PHE A 119 -5.71 0.05 -10.00
C PHE A 119 -6.44 1.36 -10.18
N ALA A 120 -5.76 2.46 -9.84
CA ALA A 120 -6.26 3.82 -10.00
C ALA A 120 -5.44 4.60 -11.03
N LYS A 121 -6.13 5.23 -11.98
CA LYS A 121 -5.53 6.22 -12.90
C LYS A 121 -6.28 7.55 -12.80
N LEU A 122 -5.63 8.55 -12.20
CA LEU A 122 -6.25 9.86 -11.91
C LEU A 122 -5.43 11.02 -12.47
N PRO A 123 -6.03 12.06 -13.05
CA PRO A 123 -5.34 13.26 -13.50
C PRO A 123 -4.97 14.27 -12.41
N ARG A 124 -5.66 14.30 -11.26
CA ARG A 124 -5.50 15.39 -10.27
C ARG A 124 -5.74 14.95 -8.81
N TYR A 125 -4.77 15.28 -7.95
CA TYR A 125 -4.71 15.41 -6.47
C TYR A 125 -5.28 14.30 -5.56
N GLY A 126 -4.45 13.92 -4.58
CA GLY A 126 -4.86 13.40 -3.27
C GLY A 126 -5.34 11.96 -3.26
N ILE A 127 -4.44 11.03 -2.96
CA ILE A 127 -4.77 9.63 -2.65
C ILE A 127 -4.46 9.34 -1.20
N ARG A 128 -5.40 8.66 -0.53
CA ARG A 128 -5.14 7.97 0.72
C ARG A 128 -5.49 6.49 0.56
N GLU A 129 -4.47 5.67 0.64
CA GLU A 129 -4.56 4.23 0.57
C GLU A 129 -4.28 3.63 1.94
N THR A 130 -4.93 2.51 2.26
CA THR A 130 -4.72 1.80 3.53
C THR A 130 -4.99 0.32 3.32
N ALA A 131 -3.93 -0.49 3.41
CA ALA A 131 -4.00 -1.94 3.39
C ALA A 131 -3.73 -2.50 4.79
N GLU A 132 -4.62 -3.34 5.33
CA GLU A 132 -4.38 -4.05 6.59
C GLU A 132 -4.64 -5.56 6.48
N ILE A 133 -3.60 -6.37 6.64
CA ILE A 133 -3.70 -7.84 6.70
C ILE A 133 -3.55 -8.35 8.12
N ARG A 134 -4.65 -8.87 8.70
CA ARG A 134 -4.68 -9.35 10.09
C ARG A 134 -5.03 -10.82 10.25
N ASN A 135 -4.23 -11.56 11.01
CA ASN A 135 -4.45 -12.97 11.35
C ASN A 135 -4.62 -13.89 10.11
N SER A 136 -3.96 -13.56 9.00
CA SER A 136 -4.24 -14.17 7.71
C SER A 136 -3.05 -14.98 7.18
N ARG A 137 -3.29 -15.82 6.16
CA ARG A 137 -2.25 -16.65 5.53
C ARG A 137 -2.29 -16.60 4.01
N ASN A 138 -1.13 -16.42 3.39
CA ASN A 138 -0.98 -16.36 1.92
C ASN A 138 -1.86 -15.28 1.29
N CYS A 139 -1.98 -14.13 1.94
CA CYS A 139 -2.79 -13.01 1.44
C CYS A 139 -1.92 -11.98 0.75
N ARG A 140 -2.50 -11.26 -0.20
CA ARG A 140 -1.78 -10.22 -0.94
C ARG A 140 -2.67 -9.05 -1.24
N ASP A 141 -2.17 -7.87 -0.95
CA ASP A 141 -2.77 -6.62 -1.40
C ASP A 141 -1.82 -6.00 -2.42
N THR A 142 -2.38 -5.44 -3.49
CA THR A 142 -1.58 -4.87 -4.57
C THR A 142 -2.26 -3.65 -5.11
N GLU A 143 -1.58 -2.52 -5.02
CA GLU A 143 -2.13 -1.22 -5.37
C GLU A 143 -1.25 -0.59 -6.44
N PHE A 144 -1.90 0.01 -7.43
CA PHE A 144 -1.24 0.72 -8.51
C PHE A 144 -1.90 2.08 -8.71
N ALA A 145 -1.11 3.13 -8.52
CA ALA A 145 -1.51 4.50 -8.75
C ALA A 145 -0.66 5.16 -9.85
N LYS A 146 -1.34 5.83 -10.80
CA LYS A 146 -0.68 6.72 -11.78
C LYS A 146 -1.32 8.10 -11.75
N LEU A 147 -0.61 9.09 -11.20
CA LEU A 147 -1.11 10.46 -10.97
C LEU A 147 -0.20 11.53 -11.59
N PRO A 148 -0.75 12.63 -12.15
CA PRO A 148 0.00 13.81 -12.59
C PRO A 148 0.25 14.90 -11.55
N THR A 149 -0.37 14.90 -10.36
CA THR A 149 -0.26 16.02 -9.40
C THR A 149 -0.14 15.49 -7.93
N PRO A 150 0.23 16.33 -6.93
CA PRO A 150 0.85 15.88 -5.67
C PRO A 150 -0.10 15.29 -4.62
N GLY A 151 0.50 14.62 -3.62
CA GLY A 151 -0.13 14.21 -2.36
C GLY A 151 -0.62 12.76 -2.35
N ILE A 152 0.25 11.84 -1.92
CA ILE A 152 -0.13 10.47 -1.59
C ILE A 152 0.17 10.15 -0.14
N ARG A 153 -0.76 9.47 0.51
CA ARG A 153 -0.54 8.82 1.80
C ARG A 153 -0.92 7.35 1.69
N GLU A 154 0.09 6.51 1.81
CA GLU A 154 -0.03 5.05 1.80
C GLU A 154 0.22 4.52 3.22
N THR A 155 -0.47 3.45 3.58
CA THR A 155 -0.31 2.80 4.89
C THR A 155 -0.60 1.32 4.76
N ALA A 156 0.41 0.48 4.99
CA ALA A 156 0.28 -0.97 4.99
C ALA A 156 0.55 -1.54 6.40
N ASP A 157 -0.39 -2.26 7.01
CA ASP A 157 -0.15 -3.01 8.27
C ASP A 157 -0.36 -4.51 8.05
N THR A 158 0.65 -5.32 8.37
CA THR A 158 0.50 -6.76 8.48
C THR A 158 0.69 -7.25 9.92
N ARG A 159 -0.40 -7.74 10.52
CA ARG A 159 -0.42 -8.21 11.92
C ARG A 159 -0.79 -9.67 12.10
N ASN A 160 0.00 -10.42 12.87
CA ASN A 160 -0.23 -11.83 13.23
C ASN A 160 -0.40 -12.75 12.00
N SER A 161 0.27 -12.45 10.89
CA SER A 161 0.00 -13.09 9.60
C SER A 161 1.20 -13.88 9.07
N ARG A 162 0.97 -14.72 8.05
CA ARG A 162 2.02 -15.54 7.42
C ARG A 162 1.96 -15.47 5.90
N ASN A 163 3.12 -15.31 5.26
CA ASN A 163 3.27 -15.25 3.81
C ASN A 163 2.38 -14.15 3.19
N CYS A 164 2.49 -12.95 3.73
CA CYS A 164 1.70 -11.79 3.30
C CYS A 164 2.53 -10.86 2.43
N ARG A 165 1.87 -10.14 1.53
CA ARG A 165 2.56 -9.21 0.66
C ARG A 165 1.66 -8.06 0.27
N ASP A 166 2.07 -6.86 0.60
CA ASP A 166 1.35 -5.63 0.25
C ASP A 166 2.27 -4.87 -0.71
N THR A 167 1.86 -4.73 -1.96
CA THR A 167 2.73 -4.18 -3.01
C THR A 167 2.15 -2.88 -3.51
N GLU A 168 2.96 -1.84 -3.49
CA GLU A 168 2.54 -0.50 -3.89
C GLU A 168 3.38 -0.04 -5.07
N PHE A 169 2.71 0.54 -6.07
CA PHE A 169 3.35 1.16 -7.22
C PHE A 169 2.76 2.53 -7.49
N ALA A 170 3.60 3.56 -7.38
CA ALA A 170 3.25 4.94 -7.68
C ALA A 170 4.12 5.51 -8.80
N LYS A 171 3.48 6.13 -9.80
CA LYS A 171 4.16 6.93 -10.83
C LYS A 171 3.63 8.36 -10.83
N LEU A 172 4.44 9.32 -10.32
CA LEU A 172 4.03 10.71 -10.12
C LEU A 172 5.04 11.70 -10.71
N PRO A 173 4.61 12.84 -11.27
CA PRO A 173 5.50 13.88 -11.76
C PRO A 173 5.70 15.06 -10.77
N THR A 174 5.15 15.02 -9.55
CA THR A 174 5.11 16.15 -8.60
C THR A 174 5.25 15.69 -7.12
N PRO A 175 5.62 16.58 -6.17
CA PRO A 175 6.11 16.22 -4.82
C PRO A 175 5.06 15.67 -3.83
N GLY A 176 5.51 15.08 -2.71
CA GLY A 176 4.67 14.83 -1.53
C GLY A 176 4.12 13.41 -1.41
N ILE A 177 4.95 12.48 -0.92
CA ILE A 177 4.57 11.11 -0.57
C ILE A 177 4.79 10.88 0.93
N ARG A 178 3.82 10.23 1.57
CA ARG A 178 3.98 9.66 2.90
C ARG A 178 3.60 8.18 2.88
N GLU A 179 4.58 7.34 3.14
CA GLU A 179 4.42 5.89 3.23
C GLU A 179 4.64 5.45 4.68
N THR A 180 3.89 4.44 5.11
CA THR A 180 4.03 3.85 6.44
C THR A 180 3.73 2.36 6.34
N ALA A 181 4.71 1.53 6.67
CA ALA A 181 4.55 0.09 6.62
C ALA A 181 4.86 -0.54 7.99
N ASP A 182 3.86 -1.12 8.63
CA ASP A 182 3.98 -1.76 9.94
C ASP A 182 3.83 -3.28 9.80
N THR A 183 4.77 -4.06 10.34
CA THR A 183 4.68 -5.53 10.40
C THR A 183 4.84 -6.03 11.82
N ARG A 184 3.77 -6.60 12.40
CA ARG A 184 3.75 -7.05 13.79
C ARG A 184 3.40 -8.53 13.96
N ASN A 185 4.22 -9.26 14.72
CA ASN A 185 4.01 -10.67 15.07
C ASN A 185 3.83 -11.60 13.84
N SER A 186 4.51 -11.29 12.74
CA SER A 186 4.23 -11.90 11.45
C SER A 186 5.45 -12.67 10.90
N ARG A 187 5.21 -13.53 9.90
CA ARG A 187 6.27 -14.33 9.24
C ARG A 187 6.20 -14.25 7.74
N ASN A 188 7.34 -14.08 7.08
CA ASN A 188 7.47 -14.03 5.63
C ASN A 188 6.59 -12.92 5.01
N CYS A 189 6.62 -11.71 5.57
CA CYS A 189 5.89 -10.57 5.04
C CYS A 189 6.78 -9.72 4.13
N ARG A 190 6.19 -9.10 3.11
CA ARG A 190 6.92 -8.22 2.20
C ARG A 190 6.06 -7.02 1.84
N HIS A 191 6.60 -5.83 2.02
CA HIS A 191 5.98 -4.57 1.61
C HIS A 191 6.86 -3.88 0.58
N PRO A 192 6.90 -4.38 -0.68
CA PRO A 192 7.66 -3.72 -1.74
C PRO A 192 6.96 -2.47 -2.25
N GLU A 193 7.73 -1.39 -2.32
CA GLU A 193 7.26 -0.07 -2.74
C GLU A 193 8.06 0.39 -3.97
N PHE A 194 7.36 0.91 -4.98
CA PHE A 194 7.95 1.36 -6.23
C PHE A 194 7.47 2.76 -6.60
N ALA A 195 8.35 3.75 -6.46
CA ALA A 195 8.05 5.14 -6.80
C ALA A 195 8.93 5.64 -7.96
N LYS A 196 8.32 6.28 -8.97
CA LYS A 196 9.05 7.05 -9.99
C LYS A 196 8.65 8.51 -9.90
N LEU A 197 9.53 9.38 -9.38
CA LEU A 197 9.24 10.79 -9.08
C LEU A 197 10.32 11.74 -9.65
N PRO A 198 9.96 12.85 -10.29
CA PRO A 198 10.89 13.86 -10.77
C PRO A 198 11.08 15.06 -9.80
N THR A 199 10.48 15.08 -8.60
CA THR A 199 10.52 16.23 -7.66
C THR A 199 10.47 15.80 -6.17
N PRO A 200 10.94 16.64 -5.21
CA PRO A 200 11.26 16.26 -3.80
C PRO A 200 10.07 15.99 -2.85
N GLY A 201 10.35 15.55 -1.62
CA GLY A 201 9.37 15.52 -0.51
C GLY A 201 8.77 14.14 -0.22
N ILE A 202 9.56 13.26 0.40
CA ILE A 202 9.16 11.90 0.76
C ILE A 202 9.34 11.68 2.25
N ARG A 203 8.33 11.10 2.89
CA ARG A 203 8.40 10.60 4.26
C ARG A 203 8.02 9.14 4.32
N GLU A 204 9.00 8.30 4.64
CA GLU A 204 8.84 6.87 4.78
C GLU A 204 9.00 6.46 6.25
N THR A 205 8.22 5.48 6.68
CA THR A 205 8.33 4.89 8.01
C THR A 205 8.07 3.40 7.90
N ALA A 206 9.05 2.58 8.28
CA ALA A 206 8.92 1.14 8.33
C ALA A 206 9.10 0.66 9.78
N GLU A 207 8.18 -0.17 10.27
CA GLU A 207 8.32 -0.81 11.57
C GLU A 207 8.16 -2.33 11.47
N ILE A 208 9.09 -3.07 12.09
CA ILE A 208 9.01 -4.52 12.19
C ILE A 208 9.13 -4.95 13.65
N ARG A 209 8.06 -5.51 14.21
CA ARG A 209 8.02 -5.94 15.63
C ARG A 209 7.67 -7.42 15.78
N ASN A 210 8.47 -8.16 16.54
CA ASN A 210 8.25 -9.58 16.87
C ASN A 210 8.08 -10.49 15.64
N SER A 211 8.77 -10.17 14.54
CA SER A 211 8.51 -10.79 13.23
C SER A 211 9.71 -11.54 12.69
N ARG A 212 9.49 -12.40 11.68
CA ARG A 212 10.57 -13.18 11.04
C ARG A 212 10.49 -13.12 9.52
N ASN A 213 11.64 -13.02 8.87
CA ASN A 213 11.77 -13.00 7.40
C ASN A 213 10.91 -11.90 6.74
N CYS A 214 10.83 -10.72 7.36
CA CYS A 214 10.02 -9.61 6.85
C CYS A 214 10.89 -8.62 6.06
N ARG A 215 10.34 -8.00 5.02
CA ARG A 215 11.10 -7.08 4.17
C ARG A 215 10.28 -5.89 3.71
N HIS A 216 10.82 -4.69 3.83
CA HIS A 216 10.27 -3.47 3.23
C HIS A 216 11.28 -2.94 2.20
N PRO A 217 11.30 -3.51 0.98
CA PRO A 217 12.19 -3.03 -0.07
C PRO A 217 11.58 -1.85 -0.83
N GLU A 218 12.36 -0.79 -0.96
CA GLU A 218 11.97 0.44 -1.63
C GLU A 218 12.76 0.61 -2.94
N PHE A 219 12.05 1.05 -3.98
CA PHE A 219 12.63 1.32 -5.29
C PHE A 219 12.19 2.70 -5.79
N ALA A 220 12.93 3.74 -5.38
CA ALA A 220 12.72 5.09 -5.87
C ALA A 220 13.74 5.47 -6.97
N LYS A 221 13.28 6.18 -8.01
CA LYS A 221 14.16 6.95 -8.92
C LYS A 221 13.89 8.44 -8.69
N LEU A 222 14.84 9.16 -8.07
CA LEU A 222 14.66 10.54 -7.57
C LEU A 222 15.77 11.49 -8.05
N PRO A 223 15.45 12.73 -8.43
CA PRO A 223 16.44 13.75 -8.78
C PRO A 223 16.78 14.75 -7.65
N ARG A 224 16.88 14.29 -6.39
CA ARG A 224 17.34 15.02 -5.17
C ARG A 224 16.25 15.74 -4.33
N TYR A 225 16.63 16.04 -3.07
CA TYR A 225 16.01 16.87 -1.99
C TYR A 225 14.83 16.31 -1.14
N GLY A 226 14.84 16.60 0.17
CA GLY A 226 13.69 16.51 1.10
C GLY A 226 13.20 15.11 1.47
N ILE A 227 14.08 14.22 1.94
CA ILE A 227 13.73 12.83 2.29
C ILE A 227 13.83 12.64 3.81
N ARG A 228 12.78 12.10 4.42
CA ARG A 228 12.80 11.61 5.80
C ARG A 228 12.47 10.13 5.84
N LYS A 229 13.39 9.32 6.38
CA LYS A 229 13.17 7.89 6.61
C LYS A 229 13.32 7.53 8.07
N THR A 230 12.47 6.62 8.51
CA THR A 230 12.54 6.01 9.83
C THR A 230 12.32 4.51 9.69
N ALA A 231 13.24 3.70 10.19
CA ALA A 231 13.15 2.25 10.18
C ALA A 231 13.36 1.70 11.60
N ASP A 232 12.36 1.01 12.16
CA ASP A 232 12.41 0.48 13.51
C ASP A 232 12.20 -1.03 13.53
N THR A 233 13.24 -1.79 13.87
CA THR A 233 13.20 -3.25 13.97
C THR A 233 13.37 -3.73 15.42
N TRP A 234 12.31 -4.33 15.98
CA TRP A 234 12.27 -4.82 17.37
C TRP A 234 11.96 -6.32 17.47
N ASN A 235 12.69 -7.06 18.32
CA ASN A 235 12.45 -8.48 18.62
C ASN A 235 12.31 -9.37 17.36
N SER A 236 13.05 -9.05 16.30
CA SER A 236 12.80 -9.62 14.97
C SER A 236 14.00 -10.39 14.43
N ARG A 237 13.76 -11.27 13.44
CA ARG A 237 14.80 -12.11 12.85
C ARG A 237 14.77 -12.15 11.33
N ASN A 238 15.93 -12.06 10.70
CA ASN A 238 16.08 -12.10 9.24
C ASN A 238 15.22 -11.02 8.54
N CYS A 239 15.09 -9.85 9.15
CA CYS A 239 14.26 -8.76 8.64
C CYS A 239 15.12 -7.73 7.90
N ARG A 240 14.54 -7.07 6.89
CA ARG A 240 15.30 -6.15 6.06
C ARG A 240 14.47 -5.00 5.53
N ASP A 241 14.89 -3.80 5.86
CA ASP A 241 14.40 -2.57 5.23
C ASP A 241 15.49 -2.15 4.23
N ARG A 242 15.15 -2.13 2.92
CA ARG A 242 16.16 -1.99 1.84
C ARG A 242 15.75 -0.97 0.79
N ASN A 243 16.44 0.15 0.74
CA ASN A 243 16.43 1.08 -0.39
C ASN A 243 17.41 0.67 -1.53
N SER A 244 17.06 1.00 -2.77
CA SER A 244 17.82 0.70 -3.99
C SER A 244 18.93 1.71 -4.30
N ARG A 245 20.11 1.22 -4.71
CA ARG A 245 21.38 1.94 -5.02
C ARG A 245 21.35 2.86 -6.25
N ASN A 246 20.19 3.16 -6.84
CA ASN A 246 20.11 3.74 -8.19
C ASN A 246 19.83 5.25 -8.23
N CYS A 247 20.50 6.03 -7.37
CA CYS A 247 20.81 7.43 -7.69
C CYS A 247 22.08 7.46 -8.57
N ARG A 248 22.00 6.97 -9.82
CA ARG A 248 23.06 7.29 -10.79
C ARG A 248 22.89 8.76 -11.16
N HIS A 249 23.93 9.53 -10.88
CA HIS A 249 24.04 10.94 -11.18
C HIS A 249 24.61 11.13 -12.59
N PRO A 250 23.87 11.65 -13.58
CA PRO A 250 24.50 12.48 -14.60
C PRO A 250 24.74 13.86 -13.96
N GLU A 251 25.99 14.28 -13.95
CA GLU A 251 26.49 15.66 -13.81
C GLU A 251 25.60 16.69 -13.11
N PHE A 252 25.76 16.88 -11.79
CA PHE A 252 25.60 18.21 -11.17
C PHE A 252 26.48 18.27 -9.92
N ALA A 253 27.78 18.44 -10.15
CA ALA A 253 28.67 19.04 -9.18
C ALA A 253 28.42 20.56 -9.20
N LYS A 254 28.42 21.21 -8.02
CA LYS A 254 28.36 22.68 -7.78
C LYS A 254 27.02 23.31 -7.34
N LEU A 255 26.21 22.69 -6.48
CA LEU A 255 25.28 23.48 -5.64
C LEU A 255 25.18 22.91 -4.21
N PRO A 256 25.24 23.76 -3.16
CA PRO A 256 24.98 23.35 -1.78
C PRO A 256 23.47 23.24 -1.58
N THR A 257 22.93 22.08 -1.18
CA THR A 257 21.49 21.98 -0.85
C THR A 257 21.20 20.89 0.19
N PRO A 258 20.70 21.23 1.40
CA PRO A 258 20.47 20.29 2.51
C PRO A 258 19.07 19.62 2.50
N GLY A 259 18.87 18.54 3.28
CA GLY A 259 17.52 18.07 3.66
C GLY A 259 17.25 16.55 3.66
N ILE A 260 18.23 15.69 3.94
CA ILE A 260 18.01 14.25 4.13
C ILE A 260 18.12 13.91 5.62
N ARG A 261 17.12 13.22 6.17
CA ARG A 261 17.16 12.68 7.53
C ARG A 261 16.82 11.19 7.51
N GLU A 262 17.74 10.36 7.98
CA GLU A 262 17.53 8.92 8.10
C GLU A 262 17.75 8.50 9.55
N THR A 263 16.78 7.77 10.10
CA THR A 263 16.84 7.24 11.47
C THR A 263 16.59 5.74 11.44
N ALA A 264 17.46 4.94 12.04
CA ALA A 264 17.29 3.50 12.11
C ALA A 264 17.51 2.98 13.54
N GLU A 265 16.56 2.21 14.07
CA GLU A 265 16.68 1.56 15.38
C GLU A 265 16.51 0.05 15.28
N ILE A 266 17.51 -0.70 15.74
CA ILE A 266 17.47 -2.15 15.83
C ILE A 266 17.63 -2.59 17.28
N ARG A 267 16.62 -3.25 17.84
CA ARG A 267 16.67 -3.73 19.23
C ARG A 267 16.27 -5.19 19.33
N ASN A 268 16.98 -5.96 20.17
CA ASN A 268 16.67 -7.35 20.49
C ASN A 268 16.53 -8.26 19.25
N SER A 269 17.26 -7.99 18.17
CA SER A 269 17.01 -8.58 16.86
C SER A 269 18.22 -9.37 16.33
N ARG A 270 18.00 -10.26 15.34
CA ARG A 270 19.08 -11.06 14.75
C ARG A 270 19.03 -11.10 13.23
N ASN A 271 20.19 -11.00 12.59
CA ASN A 271 20.33 -11.03 11.13
C ASN A 271 19.44 -9.96 10.45
N CYS A 272 19.29 -8.78 11.05
CA CYS A 272 18.50 -7.68 10.50
C CYS A 272 19.38 -6.67 9.77
N ARG A 273 18.81 -5.95 8.80
CA ARG A 273 19.55 -4.95 8.05
C ARG A 273 18.66 -3.80 7.64
N ASP A 274 19.02 -2.61 8.08
CA ASP A 274 18.36 -1.34 7.74
C ASP A 274 19.37 -0.55 6.88
N THR A 275 18.93 0.06 5.77
CA THR A 275 19.74 0.30 4.56
C THR A 275 20.97 1.23 4.64
N GLU A 276 21.90 0.98 3.68
CA GLU A 276 22.93 1.81 3.01
C GLU A 276 22.54 3.25 2.64
N PHE A 277 23.26 4.22 3.24
CA PHE A 277 23.22 5.65 2.94
C PHE A 277 23.66 5.94 1.50
N ALA A 278 23.05 6.96 0.90
CA ALA A 278 23.52 7.47 -0.37
C ALA A 278 24.94 8.02 -0.17
N LYS A 279 25.95 7.47 -0.88
CA LYS A 279 27.29 8.06 -0.98
C LYS A 279 27.19 9.37 -1.77
N LEU A 280 26.75 10.45 -1.13
CA LEU A 280 26.72 11.78 -1.73
C LEU A 280 27.55 12.73 -0.86
N PRO A 281 28.59 13.37 -1.42
CA PRO A 281 29.49 14.27 -0.68
C PRO A 281 28.85 15.65 -0.45
N THR A 282 27.57 15.72 -0.07
CA THR A 282 26.81 16.97 0.04
C THR A 282 26.52 17.34 1.49
N PRO A 283 26.77 18.60 1.91
CA PRO A 283 26.34 19.11 3.21
C PRO A 283 24.82 19.01 3.40
N GLY A 284 24.35 18.55 4.57
CA GLY A 284 22.92 18.55 4.94
C GLY A 284 22.22 17.19 5.07
N ILE A 285 22.99 16.13 5.31
CA ILE A 285 22.51 14.79 5.67
C ILE A 285 22.60 14.61 7.19
N ARG A 286 21.52 14.17 7.84
CA ARG A 286 21.51 13.80 9.27
C ARG A 286 21.12 12.34 9.42
N GLU A 287 22.06 11.55 9.92
CA GLU A 287 21.90 10.10 10.11
C GLU A 287 21.99 9.78 11.60
N THR A 288 21.06 8.96 12.09
CA THR A 288 21.13 8.40 13.45
C THR A 288 20.82 6.92 13.41
N ALA A 289 21.70 6.10 13.97
CA ALA A 289 21.53 4.66 14.04
C ALA A 289 21.76 4.19 15.48
N ASP A 290 20.86 3.34 16.00
CA ASP A 290 21.00 2.72 17.32
C ASP A 290 20.75 1.21 17.21
N THR A 291 21.75 0.41 17.59
CA THR A 291 21.63 -1.05 17.67
C THR A 291 21.85 -1.50 19.11
N ARG A 292 20.83 -2.10 19.74
CA ARG A 292 20.93 -2.65 21.10
C ARG A 292 20.56 -4.12 21.16
N ASN A 293 21.31 -4.89 21.95
CA ASN A 293 21.05 -6.31 22.22
C ASN A 293 20.75 -7.13 20.94
N SER A 294 21.51 -6.88 19.87
CA SER A 294 21.23 -7.43 18.55
C SER A 294 22.47 -8.12 17.97
N ARG A 295 22.27 -9.18 17.19
CA ARG A 295 23.35 -10.03 16.64
C ARG A 295 23.29 -10.10 15.13
N ASN A 296 24.44 -9.95 14.46
CA ASN A 296 24.53 -9.94 12.99
C ASN A 296 23.60 -8.90 12.34
N CYS A 297 23.29 -7.83 13.06
CA CYS A 297 22.53 -6.71 12.53
C CYS A 297 23.49 -5.68 11.96
N ARG A 298 23.14 -5.07 10.84
CA ARG A 298 24.00 -4.08 10.17
C ARG A 298 23.21 -2.82 9.85
N HIS A 299 23.77 -1.68 10.25
CA HIS A 299 23.63 -0.40 9.56
C HIS A 299 24.77 -0.26 8.54
N PRO A 300 24.66 0.59 7.52
CA PRO A 300 25.81 0.91 6.67
C PRO A 300 26.86 1.75 7.38
N GLU A 301 28.08 1.70 6.85
CA GLU A 301 29.22 2.49 7.30
C GLU A 301 28.91 3.99 7.19
N MET A 302 28.93 4.70 8.33
CA MET A 302 28.99 6.16 8.34
C MET A 302 30.34 6.57 7.77
N PHE A 303 30.38 7.04 6.53
CA PHE A 303 31.57 7.67 6.00
C PHE A 303 31.66 9.09 6.58
N THR A 304 32.36 9.23 7.69
CA THR A 304 32.92 10.54 8.09
C THR A 304 34.02 10.89 7.10
N LYS A 305 33.74 11.85 6.22
CA LYS A 305 34.76 12.70 5.59
C LYS A 305 34.44 14.14 5.93
#